data_AF-A0A139XC86-F1
#
_entry.id   AF-A0A139XC86-F1
#
_cell.length_a   1.000
_cell.length_b   1.000
_cell.length_c   1.000
_cell.angle_alpha   90.00
_cell.angle_beta   90.00
_cell.angle_gamma   90.00
#
_symmetry.space_group_name_H-M   'P 1'
#
loop_
_entity.id
_entity.type
_entity.pdbx_description
1 polymer ?
#
loop_
_entity_poly.entity_id
_entity_poly.type
_entity_poly.pdbx_seq_one_letter_code
_entity_poly.pdbx_strand_id
1 'polypeptide(L)'
;MKHIRKLWRNIDPFSLQLRLTIGMAAFSTLVLGSLATWTSWKMQQILIDSHKQNIEQIAQRIPQDVQLYSEMMQPEAGLQKTIKNLENTNTVLWLKNPNQKILAQSTNLNLLPKSTVAELMTLTKMPLKPQVYKINQSYFILSENSVQVEGKVLGDLFVVKNVTREQSTFVVMVQSLGIISVLAIIVLTVAIAFYIKRSLQPLRQLNQMTAVISLEDLGQAQLYLSHAPSEVKELAQTLTMLLSRLSQSWEQEREFVSNVSHELRTPLTIVHGYLQSVLRRQNNLTQIQKEALETAASEAERTIRLLQDLLDLARADSGYLHFQMKSYVLNDLIEEIVMMAKKYSDRVITIEAVPHPIEVKVDYNRLKQVLLNLIDNAIKYSDSGTPINFKLCQLQDKAIIQVCDEGYGIPLQHQARIFERFYRVDESRSHATGGSGLGLSIVKTLIEGMGGSVSVQSKLGEGSIFTISLPL
;
A
#
# COMPACT_ATOMS: atom_id res chain seq x y z
N MET A 1 11.40 13.81 24.71
CA MET A 1 10.83 12.44 24.58
C MET A 1 9.43 12.36 23.94
N LYS A 2 8.49 13.30 24.16
CA LYS A 2 7.15 13.26 23.53
C LYS A 2 7.13 13.38 21.99
N HIS A 3 8.05 14.14 21.39
CA HIS A 3 8.14 14.29 19.93
C HIS A 3 8.64 13.02 19.21
N ILE A 4 9.53 12.25 19.84
CA ILE A 4 10.05 11.00 19.26
C ILE A 4 8.95 9.95 19.24
N ARG A 5 8.15 9.84 20.32
CA ARG A 5 7.01 8.90 20.40
C ARG A 5 5.93 9.15 19.34
N LYS A 6 5.75 10.39 18.89
CA LYS A 6 4.78 10.75 17.84
C LYS A 6 5.27 10.37 16.44
N LEU A 7 6.60 10.41 16.20
CA LEU A 7 7.20 9.94 14.95
C LEU A 7 7.00 8.43 14.74
N TRP A 8 7.14 7.63 15.81
CA TRP A 8 7.04 6.17 15.75
C TRP A 8 5.62 5.64 15.50
N ARG A 9 4.58 6.43 15.79
CA ARG A 9 3.18 6.00 15.67
C ARG A 9 2.65 6.00 14.23
N ASN A 10 3.36 6.64 13.30
CA ASN A 10 3.01 6.69 11.87
C ASN A 10 3.93 5.81 11.00
N ILE A 11 4.78 4.97 11.62
CA ILE A 11 5.67 4.07 10.89
C ILE A 11 4.93 2.75 10.71
N ASP A 12 4.50 2.48 9.48
CA ASP A 12 3.92 1.19 9.10
C ASP A 12 5.06 0.14 8.89
N PRO A 13 5.20 -0.86 9.76
CA PRO A 13 6.25 -1.88 9.67
C PRO A 13 6.11 -2.80 8.45
N PHE A 14 4.94 -2.80 7.80
CA PHE A 14 4.70 -3.54 6.56
C PHE A 14 4.96 -2.69 5.30
N SER A 15 5.29 -1.41 5.46
CA SER A 15 5.62 -0.56 4.32
C SER A 15 6.88 -1.05 3.61
N LEU A 16 6.75 -1.29 2.29
CA LEU A 16 7.87 -1.64 1.43
C LEU A 16 8.99 -0.56 1.47
N GLN A 17 8.61 0.71 1.66
CA GLN A 17 9.55 1.83 1.85
C GLN A 17 10.43 1.63 3.09
N LEU A 18 9.82 1.25 4.21
CA LEU A 18 10.53 1.07 5.47
C LEU A 18 11.46 -0.15 5.40
N ARG A 19 10.99 -1.27 4.83
CA ARG A 19 11.79 -2.50 4.71
C ARG A 19 13.02 -2.30 3.82
N LEU A 20 12.86 -1.64 2.68
CA LEU A 20 13.98 -1.36 1.77
C LEU A 20 14.98 -0.38 2.38
N THR A 21 14.51 0.68 3.06
CA THR A 21 15.41 1.64 3.71
C THR A 21 16.19 1.03 4.86
N ILE A 22 15.54 0.23 5.72
CA ILE A 22 16.21 -0.50 6.81
C ILE A 22 17.20 -1.52 6.25
N GLY A 23 16.80 -2.28 5.23
CA GLY A 23 17.65 -3.29 4.58
C GLY A 23 18.93 -2.66 4.00
N MET A 24 18.80 -1.55 3.28
CA MET A 24 19.97 -0.87 2.72
C MET A 24 20.82 -0.18 3.79
N ALA A 25 20.22 0.42 4.82
CA ALA A 25 20.97 0.98 5.94
C ALA A 25 21.79 -0.10 6.66
N ALA A 26 21.22 -1.29 6.88
CA ALA A 26 21.91 -2.43 7.45
C ALA A 26 23.06 -2.90 6.56
N PHE A 27 22.84 -3.01 5.25
CA PHE A 27 23.88 -3.37 4.28
C PHE A 27 25.03 -2.35 4.27
N SER A 28 24.74 -1.06 4.21
CA SER A 28 25.75 0.00 4.23
C SER A 28 26.55 0.01 5.52
N THR A 29 25.91 -0.26 6.65
CA THR A 29 26.58 -0.39 7.95
C THR A 29 27.53 -1.59 7.96
N LEU A 30 27.09 -2.74 7.43
CA LEU A 30 27.94 -3.93 7.31
C LEU A 30 29.15 -3.69 6.40
N VAL A 31 28.96 -3.10 5.23
CA VAL A 31 30.04 -2.85 4.26
C VAL A 31 31.05 -1.83 4.80
N LEU A 32 30.59 -0.65 5.23
CA LEU A 32 31.48 0.41 5.71
C LEU A 32 32.12 0.05 7.05
N GLY A 33 31.37 -0.60 7.93
CA GLY A 33 31.89 -1.11 9.20
C GLY A 33 32.97 -2.16 9.00
N SER A 34 32.75 -3.14 8.12
CA SER A 34 33.73 -4.19 7.83
C SER A 34 34.99 -3.63 7.16
N LEU A 35 34.85 -2.63 6.29
CA LEU A 35 35.98 -1.97 5.67
C LEU A 35 36.81 -1.18 6.70
N ALA A 36 36.14 -0.45 7.60
CA ALA A 36 36.81 0.31 8.66
C ALA A 36 37.57 -0.61 9.65
N THR A 37 36.96 -1.74 10.04
CA THR A 37 37.62 -2.71 10.93
C THR A 37 38.80 -3.41 10.24
N TRP A 38 38.63 -3.82 8.98
CA TRP A 38 39.70 -4.46 8.21
C TRP A 38 40.89 -3.52 7.98
N THR A 39 40.63 -2.26 7.61
CA THR A 39 41.68 -1.26 7.41
C THR A 39 42.41 -0.94 8.71
N SER A 40 41.70 -0.79 9.82
CA SER A 40 42.30 -0.62 11.15
C SER A 40 43.20 -1.80 11.52
N TRP A 41 42.72 -3.03 11.33
CA TRP A 41 43.49 -4.25 11.61
C TRP A 41 44.74 -4.35 10.71
N LYS A 42 44.60 -4.11 9.41
CA LYS A 42 45.70 -4.20 8.46
C LYS A 42 46.77 -3.15 8.73
N MET A 43 46.37 -1.93 9.07
CA MET A 43 47.29 -0.84 9.43
C MET A 43 48.06 -1.16 10.73
N GLN A 44 47.40 -1.77 11.72
CA GLN A 44 48.06 -2.24 12.93
C GLN A 44 49.10 -3.33 12.62
N GLN A 45 48.79 -4.27 11.72
CA GLN A 45 49.78 -5.26 11.27
C GLN A 45 50.99 -4.61 10.60
N ILE A 46 50.76 -3.69 9.66
CA ILE A 46 51.84 -2.98 8.95
C ILE A 46 52.75 -2.23 9.94
N LEU A 47 52.18 -1.59 10.95
CA LEU A 47 52.94 -0.91 12.00
C LEU A 47 53.85 -1.90 12.74
N ILE A 48 53.30 -3.01 13.24
CA ILE A 48 54.06 -4.03 13.98
C ILE A 48 55.14 -4.66 13.10
N ASP A 49 54.81 -5.04 11.86
CA ASP A 49 55.73 -5.69 10.93
C ASP A 49 56.91 -4.77 10.55
N SER A 50 56.63 -3.49 10.30
CA SER A 50 57.67 -2.49 10.00
C SER A 50 58.66 -2.33 11.15
N HIS A 51 58.16 -2.25 12.39
CA HIS A 51 59.02 -2.15 13.56
C HIS A 51 59.76 -3.45 13.87
N LYS A 52 59.12 -4.62 13.64
CA LYS A 52 59.75 -5.93 13.77
C LYS A 52 60.97 -6.06 12.85
N GLN A 53 60.83 -5.73 11.56
CA GLN A 53 61.95 -5.79 10.61
C GLN A 53 63.11 -4.89 11.04
N ASN A 54 62.80 -3.70 11.55
CA ASN A 54 63.81 -2.77 12.05
C ASN A 54 64.57 -3.33 13.26
N ILE A 55 63.87 -4.00 14.17
CA ILE A 55 64.47 -4.63 15.35
C ILE A 55 65.32 -5.86 14.95
N GLU A 56 64.85 -6.69 14.02
CA GLU A 56 65.61 -7.83 13.49
C GLU A 56 66.91 -7.38 12.81
N GLN A 57 66.87 -6.29 12.04
CA GLN A 57 68.07 -5.68 11.45
C GLN A 57 69.09 -5.21 12.50
N ILE A 58 68.62 -4.59 13.59
CA ILE A 58 69.50 -4.15 14.69
C ILE A 58 70.12 -5.38 15.36
N ALA A 59 69.33 -6.42 15.63
CA ALA A 59 69.80 -7.64 16.29
C ALA A 59 70.85 -8.40 15.46
N GLN A 60 70.70 -8.44 14.13
CA GLN A 60 71.66 -9.11 13.24
C GLN A 60 72.99 -8.34 13.09
N ARG A 61 72.97 -7.01 13.18
CA ARG A 61 74.20 -6.17 13.07
C ARG A 61 75.07 -6.23 14.32
N ILE A 62 74.49 -6.38 15.50
CA ILE A 62 75.21 -6.29 16.78
C ILE A 62 76.38 -7.28 16.89
N PRO A 63 76.22 -8.59 16.61
CA PRO A 63 77.35 -9.53 16.67
C PRO A 63 78.51 -9.12 15.74
N GLN A 64 78.19 -8.66 14.54
CA GLN A 64 79.18 -8.25 13.53
C GLN A 64 79.94 -7.01 13.97
N ASP A 65 79.22 -5.99 14.46
CA ASP A 65 79.82 -4.74 14.93
C ASP A 65 80.64 -4.95 16.21
N VAL A 66 80.16 -5.78 17.16
CA VAL A 66 80.90 -6.12 18.38
C VAL A 66 82.20 -6.85 18.05
N GLN A 67 82.18 -7.80 17.10
CA GLN A 67 83.38 -8.51 16.68
C GLN A 67 84.41 -7.54 16.09
N LEU A 68 83.99 -6.67 15.16
CA LEU A 68 84.85 -5.67 14.55
C LEU A 68 85.48 -4.73 15.59
N TYR A 69 84.72 -4.26 16.58
CA TYR A 69 85.28 -3.37 17.61
C TYR A 69 86.13 -4.12 18.65
N SER A 70 85.88 -5.40 18.89
CA SER A 70 86.67 -6.22 19.81
C SER A 70 88.08 -6.51 19.31
N GLU A 71 88.31 -6.41 17.99
CA GLU A 71 89.66 -6.46 17.39
C GLU A 71 90.45 -5.17 17.64
N MET A 72 89.77 -4.05 17.90
CA MET A 72 90.40 -2.73 18.03
C MET A 72 90.43 -2.19 19.47
N MET A 73 89.57 -2.69 20.37
CA MET A 73 89.38 -2.19 21.74
C MET A 73 89.02 -3.32 22.70
N GLN A 74 89.09 -3.06 24.02
CA GLN A 74 88.62 -4.01 25.03
C GLN A 74 87.15 -4.41 24.78
N PRO A 75 86.76 -5.69 24.95
CA PRO A 75 85.43 -6.19 24.59
C PRO A 75 84.27 -5.42 25.20
N GLU A 76 84.39 -4.96 26.46
CA GLU A 76 83.36 -4.15 27.14
C GLU A 76 83.23 -2.75 26.51
N ALA A 77 84.34 -2.13 26.12
CA ALA A 77 84.36 -0.83 25.45
C ALA A 77 83.84 -0.93 24.01
N GLY A 78 84.18 -2.01 23.30
CA GLY A 78 83.63 -2.33 21.98
C GLY A 78 82.12 -2.53 22.02
N LEU A 79 81.61 -3.28 23.01
CA LEU A 79 80.17 -3.51 23.21
C LEU A 79 79.42 -2.20 23.47
N GLN A 80 79.94 -1.34 24.37
CA GLN A 80 79.33 -0.05 24.66
C GLN A 80 79.37 0.88 23.43
N LYS A 81 80.43 0.81 22.60
CA LYS A 81 80.53 1.58 21.35
C LYS A 81 79.53 1.09 20.29
N THR A 82 79.33 -0.22 20.15
CA THR A 82 78.32 -0.80 19.26
C THR A 82 76.92 -0.35 19.64
N ILE A 83 76.56 -0.44 20.93
CA ILE A 83 75.25 0.00 21.42
C ILE A 83 75.04 1.49 21.15
N LYS A 84 76.06 2.33 21.36
CA LYS A 84 75.98 3.78 21.10
C LYS A 84 75.85 4.12 19.60
N ASN A 85 76.42 3.32 18.71
CA ASN A 85 76.33 3.56 17.26
C ASN A 85 75.00 3.09 16.66
N LEU A 86 74.37 2.07 17.26
CA LEU A 86 73.06 1.55 16.86
C LEU A 86 71.90 2.26 17.59
N GLU A 87 72.23 3.14 18.53
CA GLU A 87 71.28 4.01 19.19
C GLU A 87 70.67 4.99 18.18
N ASN A 88 69.33 5.04 18.16
CA ASN A 88 68.56 6.02 17.39
C ASN A 88 67.58 6.70 18.34
N THR A 89 67.09 7.89 18.01
CA THR A 89 66.29 8.77 18.89
C THR A 89 65.10 8.08 19.58
N ASN A 90 64.54 7.03 18.96
CA ASN A 90 63.38 6.30 19.47
C ASN A 90 63.70 4.86 19.90
N THR A 91 64.97 4.44 19.91
CA THR A 91 65.39 3.08 20.25
C THR A 91 66.26 3.10 21.51
N VAL A 92 65.93 2.24 22.45
CA VAL A 92 66.65 2.01 23.70
C VAL A 92 67.14 0.57 23.68
N LEU A 93 68.43 0.40 23.97
CA LEU A 93 69.13 -0.88 23.90
C LEU A 93 69.82 -1.14 25.23
N TRP A 94 69.71 -2.35 25.77
CA TRP A 94 70.60 -2.80 26.85
C TRP A 94 70.87 -4.29 26.72
N LEU A 95 72.05 -4.71 27.19
CA LEU A 95 72.48 -6.10 27.16
C LEU A 95 72.70 -6.60 28.58
N LYS A 96 72.11 -7.76 28.91
CA LYS A 96 72.32 -8.44 30.21
C LYS A 96 73.13 -9.71 30.01
N ASN A 97 74.14 -9.93 30.85
CA ASN A 97 74.87 -11.21 30.92
C ASN A 97 73.94 -12.33 31.46
N PRO A 98 74.27 -13.64 31.37
CA PRO A 98 73.47 -14.72 31.97
C PRO A 98 73.23 -14.57 33.48
N ASN A 99 74.06 -13.81 34.19
CA ASN A 99 73.87 -13.44 35.61
C ASN A 99 72.92 -12.23 35.81
N GLN A 100 72.16 -11.84 34.78
CA GLN A 100 71.25 -10.68 34.73
C GLN A 100 71.86 -9.29 35.00
N LYS A 101 73.19 -9.18 35.07
CA LYS A 101 73.90 -7.90 35.20
C LYS A 101 73.97 -7.20 33.84
N ILE A 102 73.64 -5.90 33.81
CA ILE A 102 73.74 -5.07 32.60
C ILE A 102 75.22 -4.89 32.24
N LEU A 103 75.60 -5.29 31.04
CA LEU A 103 76.95 -5.16 30.49
C LEU A 103 77.14 -3.85 29.72
N ALA A 104 76.11 -3.43 28.99
CA ALA A 104 76.12 -2.21 28.22
C ALA A 104 74.69 -1.69 28.03
N GLN A 105 74.53 -0.37 27.97
CA GLN A 105 73.23 0.29 27.82
C GLN A 105 73.32 1.55 26.99
N SER A 106 72.23 1.87 26.29
CA SER A 106 72.12 3.07 25.47
C SER A 106 71.87 4.31 26.33
N THR A 107 72.26 5.48 25.84
CA THR A 107 72.12 6.74 26.60
C THR A 107 70.66 7.18 26.72
N ASN A 108 69.83 6.84 25.75
CA ASN A 108 68.39 7.05 25.70
C ASN A 108 67.62 6.32 26.81
N LEU A 109 68.19 5.27 27.42
CA LEU A 109 67.60 4.62 28.59
C LEU A 109 67.47 5.59 29.77
N ASN A 110 68.44 6.50 29.93
CA ASN A 110 68.44 7.50 31.00
C ASN A 110 67.53 8.70 30.71
N LEU A 111 67.06 8.85 29.47
CA LEU A 111 66.12 9.91 29.05
C LEU A 111 64.65 9.52 29.31
N LEU A 112 64.37 8.24 29.59
CA LEU A 112 63.02 7.78 29.91
C LEU A 112 62.64 8.13 31.37
N PRO A 113 61.34 8.34 31.66
CA PRO A 113 60.87 8.52 33.03
C PRO A 113 61.29 7.36 33.94
N LYS A 114 61.72 7.66 35.17
CA LYS A 114 62.21 6.65 36.13
C LYS A 114 61.20 5.52 36.39
N SER A 115 59.91 5.81 36.36
CA SER A 115 58.83 4.81 36.48
C SER A 115 58.82 3.84 35.30
N THR A 116 58.94 4.36 34.08
CA THR A 116 59.00 3.56 32.84
C THR A 116 60.24 2.68 32.80
N VAL A 117 61.40 3.21 33.23
CA VAL A 117 62.64 2.42 33.31
C VAL A 117 62.50 1.30 34.35
N ALA A 118 61.93 1.58 35.53
CA ALA A 118 61.70 0.56 36.55
C ALA A 118 60.82 -0.58 36.02
N GLU A 119 59.72 -0.24 35.33
CA GLU A 119 58.81 -1.22 34.75
C GLU A 119 59.47 -2.02 33.61
N LEU A 120 60.20 -1.37 32.71
CA LEU A 120 60.98 -2.04 31.66
C LEU A 120 62.05 -2.99 32.21
N MET A 121 62.68 -2.64 33.34
CA MET A 121 63.72 -3.44 33.97
C MET A 121 63.18 -4.65 34.74
N THR A 122 61.92 -4.60 35.21
CA THR A 122 61.24 -5.72 35.88
C THR A 122 60.80 -6.83 34.92
N LEU A 123 60.74 -6.55 33.61
CA LEU A 123 60.46 -7.54 32.58
C LEU A 123 61.67 -8.48 32.43
N THR A 124 61.60 -9.62 33.10
CA THR A 124 62.67 -10.64 33.15
C THR A 124 62.72 -11.54 31.92
N LYS A 125 61.63 -11.59 31.14
CA LYS A 125 61.55 -12.23 29.81
C LYS A 125 60.62 -11.39 28.94
N MET A 126 61.10 -10.93 27.79
CA MET A 126 60.27 -10.24 26.81
C MET A 126 59.70 -11.26 25.81
N PRO A 127 58.55 -10.98 25.19
CA PRO A 127 57.99 -11.90 24.21
C PRO A 127 58.93 -12.07 23.01
N LEU A 128 59.11 -13.33 22.58
CA LEU A 128 59.85 -13.71 21.36
C LEU A 128 59.25 -13.11 20.07
N LYS A 129 58.05 -12.53 20.13
CA LYS A 129 57.37 -11.84 19.02
C LYS A 129 57.12 -10.37 19.38
N PRO A 130 57.50 -9.40 18.53
CA PRO A 130 57.27 -7.99 18.80
C PRO A 130 55.78 -7.68 18.96
N GLN A 131 55.42 -7.06 20.08
CA GLN A 131 54.07 -6.57 20.37
C GLN A 131 54.15 -5.14 20.91
N VAL A 132 53.06 -4.38 20.72
CA VAL A 132 52.93 -3.02 21.27
C VAL A 132 52.48 -3.10 22.72
N TYR A 133 53.31 -2.61 23.64
CA TYR A 133 53.03 -2.50 25.07
C TYR A 133 52.76 -1.05 25.43
N LYS A 134 51.69 -0.82 26.18
CA LYS A 134 51.41 0.49 26.77
C LYS A 134 51.99 0.53 28.17
N ILE A 135 52.96 1.41 28.40
CA ILE A 135 53.55 1.69 29.71
C ILE A 135 53.29 3.15 30.02
N ASN A 136 52.51 3.42 31.08
CA ASN A 136 51.99 4.74 31.40
C ASN A 136 51.24 5.39 30.20
N GLN A 137 51.76 6.51 29.68
CA GLN A 137 51.22 7.22 28.50
C GLN A 137 52.01 6.96 27.21
N SER A 138 52.98 6.05 27.24
CA SER A 138 53.86 5.75 26.11
C SER A 138 53.64 4.34 25.58
N TYR A 139 53.85 4.17 24.28
CA TYR A 139 53.75 2.89 23.60
C TYR A 139 55.14 2.42 23.19
N PHE A 140 55.47 1.18 23.51
CA PHE A 140 56.76 0.57 23.27
C PHE A 140 56.62 -0.74 22.52
N ILE A 141 57.54 -1.03 21.61
CA ILE A 141 57.71 -2.36 21.03
C ILE A 141 58.95 -2.97 21.67
N LEU A 142 58.76 -4.16 22.24
CA LEU A 142 59.74 -4.89 23.01
C LEU A 142 60.19 -6.12 22.22
N SER A 143 61.50 -6.39 22.20
CA SER A 143 62.07 -7.62 21.66
C SER A 143 63.31 -8.02 22.45
N GLU A 144 63.45 -9.31 22.67
CA GLU A 144 64.64 -9.92 23.27
C GLU A 144 65.27 -10.87 22.27
N ASN A 145 66.58 -10.69 22.03
CA ASN A 145 67.36 -11.54 21.15
C ASN A 145 68.67 -11.91 21.84
N SER A 146 69.03 -13.19 21.80
CA SER A 146 70.30 -13.65 22.37
C SER A 146 71.45 -13.28 21.43
N VAL A 147 72.51 -12.66 21.96
CA VAL A 147 73.68 -12.24 21.20
C VAL A 147 74.79 -13.27 21.37
N GLN A 148 75.26 -13.82 20.26
CA GLN A 148 76.36 -14.78 20.21
C GLN A 148 77.52 -14.21 19.40
N VAL A 149 78.73 -14.29 19.92
CA VAL A 149 79.97 -13.94 19.19
C VAL A 149 80.89 -15.16 19.27
N GLU A 150 81.38 -15.62 18.11
CA GLU A 150 82.26 -16.80 17.98
C GLU A 150 81.74 -18.06 18.69
N GLY A 151 80.42 -18.27 18.68
CA GLY A 151 79.78 -19.44 19.29
C GLY A 151 79.62 -19.38 20.82
N LYS A 152 80.03 -18.29 21.48
CA LYS A 152 79.76 -18.04 22.91
C LYS A 152 78.61 -17.05 23.08
N VAL A 153 77.64 -17.38 23.93
CA VAL A 153 76.52 -16.49 24.29
C VAL A 153 77.06 -15.38 25.20
N LEU A 154 77.05 -14.15 24.71
CA LEU A 154 77.45 -12.96 25.48
C LEU A 154 76.36 -12.49 26.43
N GLY A 155 75.10 -12.74 26.08
CA GLY A 155 73.95 -12.32 26.87
C GLY A 155 72.74 -12.01 26.00
N ASP A 156 71.67 -11.55 26.66
CA ASP A 156 70.41 -11.23 26.01
C ASP A 156 70.32 -9.72 25.77
N LEU A 157 70.11 -9.35 24.51
CA LEU A 157 69.89 -7.98 24.06
C LEU A 157 68.40 -7.67 24.10
N PHE A 158 68.08 -6.60 24.81
CA PHE A 158 66.75 -6.04 24.87
C PHE A 158 66.69 -4.80 23.96
N VAL A 159 65.79 -4.85 22.98
CA VAL A 159 65.52 -3.74 22.07
C VAL A 159 64.13 -3.19 22.38
N VAL A 160 64.09 -1.93 22.81
CA VAL A 160 62.85 -1.23 23.14
C VAL A 160 62.70 -0.02 22.24
N LYS A 161 61.67 -0.03 21.40
CA LYS A 161 61.38 1.08 20.50
C LYS A 161 60.17 1.86 20.98
N ASN A 162 60.34 3.15 21.24
CA ASN A 162 59.23 4.05 21.54
C ASN A 162 58.46 4.34 20.25
N VAL A 163 57.20 3.91 20.20
CA VAL A 163 56.27 4.08 19.07
C VAL A 163 55.07 4.96 19.46
N THR A 164 55.22 5.79 20.49
CA THR A 164 54.12 6.61 21.02
C THR A 164 53.53 7.54 19.96
N ARG A 165 54.38 8.16 19.13
CA ARG A 165 53.95 9.10 18.09
C ARG A 165 53.22 8.39 16.95
N GLU A 166 53.75 7.25 16.52
CA GLU A 166 53.17 6.41 15.48
C GLU A 166 51.81 5.85 15.94
N GLN A 167 51.75 5.35 17.18
CA GLN A 167 50.53 4.83 17.77
C GLN A 167 49.48 5.93 18.01
N SER A 168 49.87 7.12 18.46
CA SER A 168 48.93 8.23 18.65
C SER A 168 48.36 8.72 17.32
N THR A 169 49.20 8.82 16.28
CA THR A 169 48.76 9.17 14.92
C THR A 169 47.80 8.12 14.37
N PHE A 170 48.09 6.83 14.61
CA PHE A 170 47.21 5.72 14.27
C PHE A 170 45.85 5.82 14.97
N VAL A 171 45.81 6.08 16.28
CA VAL A 171 44.55 6.22 17.02
C VAL A 171 43.70 7.37 16.48
N VAL A 172 44.32 8.53 16.21
CA VAL A 172 43.62 9.68 15.60
C VAL A 172 43.07 9.33 14.21
N MET A 173 43.84 8.62 13.40
CA MET A 173 43.41 8.17 12.06
C MET A 173 42.23 7.19 12.14
N VAL A 174 42.24 6.24 13.07
CA VAL A 174 41.12 5.30 13.30
C VAL A 174 39.87 6.06 13.78
N GLN A 175 40.02 7.04 14.67
CA GLN A 175 38.91 7.88 15.12
C GLN A 175 38.32 8.71 13.98
N SER A 176 39.17 9.37 13.17
CA SER A 176 38.70 10.14 12.02
C SER A 176 37.99 9.25 11.00
N LEU A 177 38.53 8.05 10.75
CA LEU A 177 37.90 7.07 9.87
C LEU A 177 36.51 6.67 10.38
N GLY A 178 36.38 6.38 11.68
CA GLY A 178 35.09 6.06 12.30
C GLY A 178 34.05 7.17 12.16
N ILE A 179 34.45 8.43 12.40
CA ILE A 179 33.56 9.59 12.24
C ILE A 179 33.10 9.74 10.79
N ILE A 180 34.03 9.62 9.83
CA ILE A 180 33.73 9.69 8.39
C ILE A 180 32.78 8.57 7.98
N SER A 181 32.99 7.33 8.45
CA SER A 181 32.11 6.20 8.18
C SER A 181 30.69 6.42 8.70
N VAL A 182 30.54 6.93 9.93
CA VAL A 182 29.21 7.23 10.51
C VAL A 182 28.50 8.31 9.71
N LEU A 183 29.18 9.41 9.37
CA LEU A 183 28.63 10.47 8.53
C LEU A 183 28.20 9.94 7.16
N ALA A 184 29.04 9.12 6.52
CA ALA A 184 28.73 8.51 5.23
C ALA A 184 27.47 7.62 5.30
N ILE A 185 27.33 6.80 6.35
CA ILE A 185 26.13 5.96 6.55
C ILE A 185 24.87 6.82 6.69
N ILE A 186 24.92 7.90 7.46
CA ILE A 186 23.77 8.80 7.65
C ILE A 186 23.36 9.43 6.33
N VAL A 187 24.31 10.03 5.59
CA VAL A 187 24.04 10.67 4.30
C VAL A 187 23.47 9.68 3.29
N LEU A 188 24.05 8.49 3.19
CA LEU A 188 23.60 7.46 2.27
C LEU A 188 22.19 6.97 2.63
N THR A 189 21.89 6.77 3.92
CA THR A 189 20.57 6.35 4.38
C THR A 189 19.50 7.38 4.04
N VAL A 190 19.78 8.67 4.25
CA VAL A 190 18.86 9.76 3.89
C VAL A 190 18.64 9.84 2.38
N ALA A 191 19.71 9.74 1.58
CA ALA A 191 19.62 9.76 0.13
C ALA A 191 18.79 8.58 -0.42
N ILE A 192 19.01 7.37 0.11
CA ILE A 192 18.25 6.16 -0.26
C ILE A 192 16.78 6.30 0.14
N ALA A 193 16.49 6.80 1.34
CA ALA A 193 15.12 7.02 1.78
C ALA A 193 14.37 8.03 0.90
N PHE A 194 15.04 9.11 0.50
CA PHE A 194 14.49 10.09 -0.42
C PHE A 194 14.21 9.49 -1.80
N TYR A 195 15.16 8.73 -2.36
CA TYR A 195 15.02 8.05 -3.64
C TYR A 195 13.84 7.07 -3.65
N ILE A 196 13.74 6.21 -2.64
CA ILE A 196 12.67 5.21 -2.49
C ILE A 196 11.31 5.91 -2.37
N LYS A 197 11.21 6.99 -1.60
CA LYS A 197 9.97 7.75 -1.45
C LYS A 197 9.49 8.33 -2.77
N ARG A 198 10.41 8.92 -3.55
CA ARG A 198 10.11 9.50 -4.87
C ARG A 198 9.72 8.41 -5.89
N SER A 199 10.43 7.28 -5.87
CA SER A 199 10.21 6.16 -6.79
C SER A 199 8.86 5.46 -6.58
N LEU A 200 8.40 5.35 -5.33
CA LEU A 200 7.14 4.68 -4.97
C LEU A 200 5.93 5.62 -4.85
N GLN A 201 6.11 6.93 -4.99
CA GLN A 201 5.01 7.90 -4.99
C GLN A 201 3.97 7.64 -6.10
N PRO A 202 4.34 7.29 -7.35
CA PRO A 202 3.37 6.99 -8.40
C PRO A 202 2.42 5.83 -8.06
N LEU A 203 2.88 4.80 -7.34
CA LEU A 203 2.01 3.69 -6.92
C LEU A 203 0.91 4.14 -5.95
N ARG A 204 1.18 5.13 -5.10
CA ARG A 204 0.15 5.71 -4.23
C ARG A 204 -0.89 6.51 -5.02
N GLN A 205 -0.45 7.21 -6.06
CA GLN A 205 -1.36 7.94 -6.96
C GLN A 205 -2.26 6.95 -7.73
N LEU A 206 -1.72 5.83 -8.20
CA LEU A 206 -2.51 4.75 -8.80
C LEU A 206 -3.58 4.22 -7.85
N ASN A 207 -3.22 3.87 -6.61
CA ASN A 207 -4.18 3.36 -5.62
C ASN A 207 -5.31 4.37 -5.31
N GLN A 208 -4.99 5.67 -5.28
CA GLN A 208 -5.99 6.71 -5.03
C GLN A 208 -6.90 6.93 -6.25
N MET A 209 -6.35 6.84 -7.47
CA MET A 209 -7.15 6.90 -8.70
C MET A 209 -8.09 5.70 -8.80
N THR A 210 -7.62 4.48 -8.54
CA THR A 210 -8.47 3.27 -8.57
C THR A 210 -9.60 3.28 -7.54
N ALA A 211 -9.48 4.05 -6.46
CA ALA A 211 -10.54 4.17 -5.45
C ALA A 211 -11.67 5.12 -5.85
N VAL A 212 -11.49 5.90 -6.93
CA VAL A 212 -12.45 6.95 -7.37
C VAL A 212 -12.99 6.68 -8.79
N ILE A 213 -12.42 5.73 -9.53
CA ILE A 213 -12.92 5.38 -10.87
C ILE A 213 -14.32 4.75 -10.75
N SER A 214 -15.34 5.52 -11.12
CA SER A 214 -16.72 5.05 -11.31
C SER A 214 -16.85 4.32 -12.66
N LEU A 215 -17.94 3.57 -12.84
CA LEU A 215 -18.25 2.85 -14.10
C LEU A 215 -18.21 3.75 -15.35
N GLU A 216 -18.49 5.04 -15.18
CA GLU A 216 -18.53 6.05 -16.25
C GLU A 216 -17.13 6.50 -16.71
N ASP A 217 -16.11 6.45 -15.83
CA ASP A 217 -14.76 6.95 -16.12
C ASP A 217 -13.78 5.85 -16.61
N LEU A 218 -14.23 4.59 -16.63
CA LEU A 218 -13.38 3.42 -16.91
C LEU A 218 -12.74 3.45 -18.30
N GLY A 219 -13.41 4.06 -19.29
CA GLY A 219 -12.88 4.20 -20.65
C GLY A 219 -11.87 5.34 -20.82
N GLN A 220 -11.87 6.34 -19.94
CA GLN A 220 -11.06 7.56 -20.06
C GLN A 220 -9.89 7.63 -19.08
N ALA A 221 -9.81 6.68 -18.14
CA ALA A 221 -8.74 6.62 -17.14
C ALA A 221 -7.37 6.33 -17.78
N GLN A 222 -6.68 7.38 -18.24
CA GLN A 222 -5.32 7.30 -18.76
C GLN A 222 -4.30 7.60 -17.65
N LEU A 223 -3.63 6.55 -17.19
CA LEU A 223 -2.62 6.61 -16.14
C LEU A 223 -1.27 7.05 -16.72
N TYR A 224 -1.10 8.35 -16.97
CA TYR A 224 0.18 8.89 -17.45
C TYR A 224 1.19 9.08 -16.32
N LEU A 225 2.12 8.12 -16.22
CA LEU A 225 3.24 8.20 -15.27
C LEU A 225 4.54 8.55 -15.98
N SER A 226 4.78 9.85 -16.21
CA SER A 226 5.94 10.34 -16.98
C SER A 226 7.30 10.16 -16.27
N HIS A 227 7.31 10.08 -14.94
CA HIS A 227 8.54 10.04 -14.11
C HIS A 227 8.65 8.78 -13.24
N ALA A 228 7.89 7.73 -13.55
CA ALA A 228 7.91 6.48 -12.79
C ALA A 228 8.98 5.50 -13.34
N PRO A 229 9.51 4.59 -12.50
CA PRO A 229 10.31 3.46 -12.96
C PRO A 229 9.61 2.64 -14.04
N SER A 230 10.38 1.96 -14.89
CA SER A 230 9.86 1.13 -15.98
C SER A 230 8.85 0.09 -15.51
N GLU A 231 9.11 -0.56 -14.38
CA GLU A 231 8.27 -1.60 -13.79
C GLU A 231 6.90 -1.03 -13.37
N VAL A 232 6.90 0.19 -12.82
CA VAL A 232 5.67 0.88 -12.42
C VAL A 232 4.90 1.36 -13.65
N LYS A 233 5.61 1.78 -14.70
CA LYS A 233 5.01 2.20 -15.97
C LYS A 233 4.35 1.03 -16.69
N GLU A 234 5.00 -0.13 -16.73
CA GLU A 234 4.45 -1.36 -17.31
C GLU A 234 3.20 -1.84 -16.56
N LEU A 235 3.21 -1.78 -15.23
CA LEU A 235 2.03 -2.08 -14.42
C LEU A 235 0.88 -1.11 -14.71
N ALA A 236 1.16 0.20 -14.80
CA ALA A 236 0.15 1.20 -15.11
C ALA A 236 -0.43 1.01 -16.52
N GLN A 237 0.39 0.66 -17.51
CA GLN A 237 -0.05 0.32 -18.87
C GLN A 237 -0.92 -0.93 -18.89
N THR A 238 -0.52 -1.98 -18.17
CA THR A 238 -1.30 -3.23 -18.04
C THR A 238 -2.65 -2.96 -17.40
N LEU A 239 -2.67 -2.19 -16.31
CA LEU A 239 -3.91 -1.78 -15.66
C LEU A 239 -4.80 -0.97 -16.61
N THR A 240 -4.24 0.01 -17.32
CA THR A 240 -4.98 0.81 -18.32
C THR A 240 -5.59 -0.08 -19.41
N MET A 241 -4.84 -1.07 -19.90
CA MET A 241 -5.34 -2.03 -20.90
C MET A 241 -6.49 -2.89 -20.35
N LEU A 242 -6.40 -3.33 -19.09
CA LEU A 242 -7.48 -4.09 -18.44
C LEU A 242 -8.74 -3.24 -18.25
N LEU A 243 -8.60 -1.99 -17.79
CA LEU A 243 -9.74 -1.06 -17.64
C LEU A 243 -10.41 -0.78 -18.99
N SER A 244 -9.62 -0.56 -20.04
CA SER A 244 -10.13 -0.37 -21.40
C SER A 244 -10.88 -1.59 -21.93
N ARG A 245 -10.34 -2.81 -21.74
CA ARG A 245 -11.04 -4.06 -22.13
C ARG A 245 -12.34 -4.25 -21.37
N LEU A 246 -12.35 -3.94 -20.08
CA LEU A 246 -13.55 -4.03 -19.24
C LEU A 246 -14.63 -3.05 -19.72
N SER A 247 -14.24 -1.78 -19.95
CA SER A 247 -15.13 -0.76 -20.51
C SER A 247 -15.70 -1.17 -21.87
N GLN A 248 -14.87 -1.72 -22.77
CA GLN A 248 -15.33 -2.21 -24.06
C GLN A 248 -16.31 -3.38 -23.93
N SER A 249 -16.06 -4.32 -23.01
CA SER A 249 -16.95 -5.46 -22.77
C SER A 249 -18.34 -5.01 -22.28
N TRP A 250 -18.41 -4.03 -21.38
CA TRP A 250 -19.69 -3.49 -20.94
C TRP A 250 -20.45 -2.76 -22.05
N GLU A 251 -19.76 -1.98 -22.88
CA GLU A 251 -20.42 -1.31 -24.00
C GLU A 251 -20.98 -2.31 -25.02
N GLN A 252 -20.25 -3.40 -25.30
CA GLN A 252 -20.74 -4.49 -26.16
C GLN A 252 -21.96 -5.20 -25.59
N GLU A 253 -21.94 -5.53 -24.29
CA GLU A 253 -23.09 -6.14 -23.60
C GLU A 253 -24.32 -5.24 -23.68
N ARG A 254 -24.13 -3.93 -23.49
CA ARG A 254 -25.19 -2.92 -23.62
C ARG A 254 -25.74 -2.82 -25.03
N GLU A 255 -24.87 -2.70 -26.04
CA GLU A 255 -25.28 -2.63 -27.44
C GLU A 255 -26.06 -3.89 -27.84
N PHE A 256 -25.62 -5.05 -27.36
CA PHE A 256 -26.32 -6.31 -27.55
C PHE A 256 -27.73 -6.28 -26.94
N VAL A 257 -27.88 -5.90 -25.67
CA VAL A 257 -29.21 -5.79 -25.02
C VAL A 257 -30.10 -4.78 -25.76
N SER A 258 -29.53 -3.67 -26.21
CA SER A 258 -30.24 -2.65 -26.97
C SER A 258 -30.79 -3.20 -28.30
N ASN A 259 -29.93 -3.83 -29.09
CA ASN A 259 -30.25 -4.37 -30.39
C ASN A 259 -31.26 -5.52 -30.28
N VAL A 260 -31.02 -6.48 -29.38
CA VAL A 260 -31.94 -7.62 -29.17
C VAL A 260 -33.33 -7.12 -28.79
N SER A 261 -33.43 -6.13 -27.91
CA SER A 261 -34.73 -5.64 -27.46
C SER A 261 -35.48 -4.88 -28.57
N HIS A 262 -34.77 -4.18 -29.46
CA HIS A 262 -35.38 -3.51 -30.61
C HIS A 262 -35.86 -4.53 -31.66
N GLU A 263 -35.00 -5.49 -32.00
CA GLU A 263 -35.29 -6.54 -32.99
C GLU A 263 -36.41 -7.48 -32.55
N LEU A 264 -36.60 -7.71 -31.24
CA LEU A 264 -37.71 -8.50 -30.71
C LEU A 264 -39.02 -7.71 -30.57
N ARG A 265 -38.94 -6.40 -30.31
CA ARG A 265 -40.14 -5.55 -30.15
C ARG A 265 -40.95 -5.46 -31.43
N THR A 266 -40.29 -5.25 -32.56
CA THR A 266 -40.93 -5.08 -33.86
C THR A 266 -41.84 -6.25 -34.24
N PRO A 267 -41.36 -7.52 -34.27
CA PRO A 267 -42.21 -8.66 -34.60
C PRO A 267 -43.31 -8.90 -33.55
N LEU A 268 -43.04 -8.70 -32.26
CA LEU A 268 -44.05 -8.83 -31.21
C LEU A 268 -45.16 -7.79 -31.34
N THR A 269 -44.82 -6.54 -31.70
CA THR A 269 -45.81 -5.47 -31.93
C THR A 269 -46.72 -5.81 -33.11
N ILE A 270 -46.17 -6.38 -34.18
CA ILE A 270 -46.94 -6.85 -35.33
C ILE A 270 -47.89 -7.98 -34.92
N VAL A 271 -47.39 -9.00 -34.19
CA VAL A 271 -48.20 -10.10 -33.67
C VAL A 271 -49.34 -9.58 -32.78
N HIS A 272 -49.03 -8.69 -31.84
CA HIS A 272 -50.02 -8.07 -30.96
C HIS A 272 -51.09 -7.29 -31.76
N GLY A 273 -50.68 -6.52 -32.77
CA GLY A 273 -51.60 -5.80 -33.65
C GLY A 273 -52.54 -6.72 -34.42
N TYR A 274 -52.05 -7.86 -34.92
CA TYR A 274 -52.91 -8.87 -35.55
C TYR A 274 -53.89 -9.51 -34.56
N LEU A 275 -53.43 -9.88 -33.37
CA LEU A 275 -54.29 -10.43 -32.31
C LEU A 275 -55.42 -9.45 -31.94
N GLN A 276 -55.10 -8.17 -31.71
CA GLN A 276 -56.09 -7.13 -31.46
C GLN A 276 -57.06 -6.92 -32.64
N SER A 277 -56.56 -6.98 -33.87
CA SER A 277 -57.39 -6.83 -35.07
C SER A 277 -58.42 -7.96 -35.20
N VAL A 278 -58.03 -9.20 -34.89
CA VAL A 278 -58.93 -10.37 -34.87
C VAL A 278 -59.94 -10.25 -33.73
N LEU A 279 -59.49 -9.89 -32.53
CA LEU A 279 -60.38 -9.65 -31.38
C LEU A 279 -61.40 -8.55 -31.64
N ARG A 280 -61.05 -7.50 -32.40
CA ARG A 280 -62.00 -6.44 -32.78
C ARG A 280 -63.07 -6.92 -33.78
N ARG A 281 -62.80 -7.99 -34.55
CA ARG A 281 -63.69 -8.58 -35.57
C ARG A 281 -64.35 -9.88 -35.10
N GLN A 282 -64.47 -10.05 -33.78
CA GLN A 282 -64.87 -11.27 -33.05
C GLN A 282 -66.25 -11.88 -33.35
N ASN A 283 -67.01 -11.39 -34.33
CA ASN A 283 -68.39 -11.80 -34.58
C ASN A 283 -68.56 -13.30 -34.90
N ASN A 284 -67.48 -13.98 -35.30
CA ASN A 284 -67.48 -15.40 -35.69
C ASN A 284 -66.58 -16.28 -34.80
N LEU A 285 -66.07 -15.76 -33.68
CA LEU A 285 -65.19 -16.52 -32.77
C LEU A 285 -66.03 -17.30 -31.75
N THR A 286 -65.65 -18.54 -31.47
CA THR A 286 -66.19 -19.25 -30.30
C THR A 286 -65.65 -18.62 -29.01
N GLN A 287 -66.34 -18.81 -27.89
CA GLN A 287 -65.91 -18.30 -26.58
C GLN A 287 -64.47 -18.75 -26.23
N ILE A 288 -64.14 -20.01 -26.49
CA ILE A 288 -62.80 -20.57 -26.24
C ILE A 288 -61.73 -19.91 -27.13
N GLN A 289 -62.05 -19.64 -28.41
CA GLN A 289 -61.12 -18.95 -29.32
C GLN A 289 -60.88 -17.50 -28.89
N LYS A 290 -61.93 -16.83 -28.41
CA LYS A 290 -61.82 -15.48 -27.88
C LYS A 290 -60.91 -15.44 -26.65
N GLU A 291 -61.14 -16.30 -25.67
CA GLU A 291 -60.32 -16.41 -24.46
C GLU A 291 -58.85 -16.73 -24.79
N ALA A 292 -58.61 -17.62 -25.74
CA ALA A 292 -57.26 -17.94 -26.20
C ALA A 292 -56.56 -16.74 -26.87
N LEU A 293 -57.27 -15.99 -27.70
CA LEU A 293 -56.74 -14.79 -28.36
C LEU A 293 -56.50 -13.63 -27.38
N GLU A 294 -57.39 -13.43 -26.40
CA GLU A 294 -57.22 -12.45 -25.33
C GLU A 294 -55.98 -12.79 -24.49
N THR A 295 -55.80 -14.07 -24.15
CA THR A 295 -54.62 -14.56 -23.44
C THR A 295 -53.35 -14.31 -24.25
N ALA A 296 -53.33 -14.67 -25.54
CA ALA A 296 -52.18 -14.44 -26.42
C ALA A 296 -51.86 -12.95 -26.59
N ALA A 297 -52.89 -12.11 -26.72
CA ALA A 297 -52.72 -10.66 -26.85
C ALA A 297 -52.10 -10.06 -25.59
N SER A 298 -52.58 -10.49 -24.41
CA SER A 298 -52.05 -10.10 -23.10
C SER A 298 -50.59 -10.51 -22.92
N GLU A 299 -50.23 -11.74 -23.31
CA GLU A 299 -48.84 -12.22 -23.23
C GLU A 299 -47.90 -11.49 -24.20
N ALA A 300 -48.36 -11.18 -25.42
CA ALA A 300 -47.58 -10.37 -26.36
C ALA A 300 -47.31 -8.96 -25.81
N GLU A 301 -48.34 -8.32 -25.25
CA GLU A 301 -48.21 -7.00 -24.61
C GLU A 301 -47.28 -7.05 -23.38
N ARG A 302 -47.41 -8.09 -22.55
CA ARG A 302 -46.52 -8.35 -21.40
C ARG A 302 -45.07 -8.49 -21.84
N THR A 303 -44.82 -9.20 -22.94
CA THR A 303 -43.47 -9.42 -23.47
C THR A 303 -42.87 -8.12 -24.03
N ILE A 304 -43.67 -7.28 -24.69
CA ILE A 304 -43.24 -5.95 -25.16
C ILE A 304 -42.86 -5.06 -23.97
N ARG A 305 -43.68 -5.05 -22.91
CA ARG A 305 -43.36 -4.30 -21.67
C ARG A 305 -42.06 -4.80 -21.04
N LEU A 306 -41.87 -6.11 -20.94
CA LEU A 306 -40.63 -6.74 -20.45
C LEU A 306 -39.38 -6.28 -21.21
N LEU A 307 -39.44 -6.21 -22.55
CA LEU A 307 -38.34 -5.74 -23.37
C LEU A 307 -38.03 -4.25 -23.13
N GLN A 308 -39.07 -3.43 -22.94
CA GLN A 308 -38.91 -2.01 -22.63
C GLN A 308 -38.28 -1.82 -21.24
N ASP A 309 -38.73 -2.57 -20.25
CA ASP A 309 -38.21 -2.60 -18.89
C ASP A 309 -36.73 -3.00 -18.85
N LEU A 310 -36.34 -4.04 -19.61
CA LEU A 310 -34.95 -4.49 -19.72
C LEU A 310 -34.05 -3.41 -20.35
N LEU A 311 -34.54 -2.74 -21.39
CA LEU A 311 -33.84 -1.63 -22.04
C LEU A 311 -33.64 -0.44 -21.13
N ASP A 312 -34.68 -0.05 -20.39
CA ASP A 312 -34.60 1.07 -19.45
C ASP A 312 -33.60 0.76 -18.32
N LEU A 313 -33.54 -0.49 -17.83
CA LEU A 313 -32.52 -0.93 -16.88
C LEU A 313 -31.11 -0.91 -17.46
N ALA A 314 -30.90 -1.45 -18.66
CA ALA A 314 -29.59 -1.46 -19.31
C ALA A 314 -29.05 -0.04 -19.58
N ARG A 315 -29.95 0.91 -19.88
CA ARG A 315 -29.60 2.33 -20.04
C ARG A 315 -29.27 3.01 -18.72
N ALA A 316 -29.94 2.64 -17.63
CA ALA A 316 -29.66 3.19 -16.32
C ALA A 316 -28.32 2.70 -15.74
N ASP A 317 -28.00 1.42 -15.90
CA ASP A 317 -26.72 0.85 -15.41
C ASP A 317 -25.49 1.48 -16.02
N SER A 318 -25.62 2.01 -17.23
CA SER A 318 -24.54 2.62 -17.97
C SER A 318 -24.39 4.12 -17.73
N GLY A 319 -25.19 4.72 -16.83
CA GLY A 319 -25.16 6.17 -16.55
C GLY A 319 -25.73 7.05 -17.67
N TYR A 320 -26.11 6.48 -18.81
CA TYR A 320 -26.62 7.21 -19.97
C TYR A 320 -28.12 7.50 -19.91
N LEU A 321 -28.84 7.08 -18.87
CA LEU A 321 -30.23 7.44 -18.69
C LEU A 321 -30.34 8.94 -18.41
N HIS A 322 -30.52 9.73 -19.47
CA HIS A 322 -30.68 11.17 -19.37
C HIS A 322 -32.05 11.48 -18.77
N PHE A 323 -32.04 11.95 -17.53
CA PHE A 323 -33.24 12.48 -16.88
C PHE A 323 -33.51 13.90 -17.35
N GLN A 324 -34.72 14.16 -17.82
CA GLN A 324 -35.17 15.52 -18.15
C GLN A 324 -35.67 16.24 -16.90
N MET A 325 -34.72 16.56 -16.02
CA MET A 325 -34.99 17.15 -14.70
C MET A 325 -35.57 18.57 -14.81
N LYS A 326 -36.83 18.76 -14.43
CA LYS A 326 -37.51 20.07 -14.34
C LYS A 326 -38.31 20.17 -13.03
N SER A 327 -38.64 21.39 -12.61
CA SER A 327 -39.51 21.60 -11.43
C SER A 327 -40.94 21.21 -11.79
N TYR A 328 -41.55 20.34 -10.99
CA TYR A 328 -42.94 19.92 -11.12
C TYR A 328 -43.61 19.89 -9.74
N VAL A 329 -44.89 20.22 -9.71
CA VAL A 329 -45.74 20.09 -8.51
C VAL A 329 -46.18 18.63 -8.37
N LEU A 330 -45.80 17.98 -7.28
CA LEU A 330 -46.11 16.56 -7.05
C LEU A 330 -47.60 16.29 -6.88
N ASN A 331 -48.35 17.23 -6.31
CA ASN A 331 -49.79 17.12 -6.10
C ASN A 331 -50.50 16.83 -7.43
N ASP A 332 -50.20 17.61 -8.47
CA ASP A 332 -50.79 17.49 -9.80
C ASP A 332 -50.49 16.11 -10.43
N LEU A 333 -49.25 15.64 -10.30
CA LEU A 333 -48.85 14.33 -10.82
C LEU A 333 -49.58 13.18 -10.11
N ILE A 334 -49.69 13.23 -8.79
CA ILE A 334 -50.40 12.20 -8.01
C ILE A 334 -51.88 12.18 -8.40
N GLU A 335 -52.52 13.34 -8.55
CA GLU A 335 -53.91 13.43 -9.02
C GLU A 335 -54.09 12.84 -10.42
N GLU A 336 -53.21 13.14 -11.37
CA GLU A 336 -53.25 12.56 -12.72
C GLU A 336 -53.16 11.04 -12.66
N ILE A 337 -52.23 10.51 -11.87
CA ILE A 337 -51.98 9.08 -11.76
C ILE A 337 -53.16 8.36 -11.11
N VAL A 338 -53.77 8.96 -10.09
CA VAL A 338 -54.96 8.41 -9.43
C VAL A 338 -56.15 8.39 -10.39
N MET A 339 -56.34 9.45 -11.19
CA MET A 339 -57.35 9.45 -12.26
C MET A 339 -57.08 8.39 -13.33
N MET A 340 -55.82 8.17 -13.68
CA MET A 340 -55.43 7.15 -14.64
C MET A 340 -55.68 5.75 -14.09
N ALA A 341 -55.25 5.46 -12.86
CA ALA A 341 -55.44 4.17 -12.21
C ALA A 341 -56.92 3.80 -12.03
N LYS A 342 -57.80 4.77 -11.74
CA LYS A 342 -59.27 4.58 -11.72
C LYS A 342 -59.87 4.08 -13.03
N LYS A 343 -59.20 4.28 -14.18
CA LYS A 343 -59.65 3.76 -15.48
C LYS A 343 -59.27 2.30 -15.70
N TYR A 344 -58.28 1.79 -14.97
CA TYR A 344 -57.74 0.43 -15.12
C TYR A 344 -58.16 -0.50 -13.97
N SER A 345 -58.71 0.05 -12.89
CA SER A 345 -59.14 -0.70 -11.71
C SER A 345 -60.35 -0.06 -11.07
N ASP A 346 -61.35 -0.88 -10.71
CA ASP A 346 -62.52 -0.45 -9.92
C ASP A 346 -62.20 -0.21 -8.43
N ARG A 347 -60.92 -0.21 -8.05
CA ARG A 347 -60.49 -0.03 -6.65
C ARG A 347 -60.54 1.42 -6.22
N VAL A 348 -60.87 1.62 -4.95
CA VAL A 348 -60.83 2.94 -4.30
C VAL A 348 -59.38 3.34 -4.06
N ILE A 349 -58.94 4.40 -4.73
CA ILE A 349 -57.64 5.03 -4.50
C ILE A 349 -57.88 6.37 -3.81
N THR A 350 -57.31 6.52 -2.62
CA THR A 350 -57.42 7.72 -1.77
C THR A 350 -56.11 8.49 -1.76
N ILE A 351 -56.19 9.81 -1.57
CA ILE A 351 -55.04 10.71 -1.50
C ILE A 351 -55.10 11.47 -0.18
N GLU A 352 -54.10 11.25 0.67
CA GLU A 352 -53.78 12.06 1.84
C GLU A 352 -52.60 12.98 1.50
N ALA A 353 -52.88 14.14 0.91
CA ALA A 353 -51.86 15.13 0.56
C ALA A 353 -51.89 16.36 1.49
N VAL A 354 -50.73 16.97 1.71
CA VAL A 354 -50.64 18.29 2.38
C VAL A 354 -51.37 19.34 1.52
N PRO A 355 -52.08 20.31 2.14
CA PRO A 355 -52.80 21.35 1.40
C PRO A 355 -51.93 22.33 0.60
N HIS A 356 -50.60 22.26 0.69
CA HIS A 356 -49.68 23.14 -0.04
C HIS A 356 -48.97 22.38 -1.16
N PRO A 357 -48.74 23.02 -2.33
CA PRO A 357 -48.05 22.39 -3.44
C PRO A 357 -46.59 22.09 -3.09
N ILE A 358 -46.14 20.87 -3.35
CA ILE A 358 -44.75 20.46 -3.17
C ILE A 358 -44.07 20.42 -4.54
N GLU A 359 -43.17 21.35 -4.79
CA GLU A 359 -42.33 21.36 -5.99
C GLU A 359 -41.07 20.52 -5.78
N VAL A 360 -40.73 19.69 -6.77
CA VAL A 360 -39.47 18.93 -6.81
C VAL A 360 -38.88 18.97 -8.21
N LYS A 361 -37.55 18.90 -8.28
CA LYS A 361 -36.83 18.76 -9.55
C LYS A 361 -36.72 17.28 -9.94
N VAL A 362 -37.53 16.84 -10.90
CA VAL A 362 -37.62 15.42 -11.34
C VAL A 362 -37.84 15.28 -12.85
N ASP A 363 -37.68 14.08 -13.37
CA ASP A 363 -38.20 13.71 -14.69
C ASP A 363 -39.65 13.22 -14.54
N TYR A 364 -40.59 13.98 -15.13
CA TYR A 364 -42.02 13.74 -15.03
C TYR A 364 -42.44 12.33 -15.47
N ASN A 365 -41.93 11.89 -16.62
CA ASN A 365 -42.33 10.62 -17.22
C ASN A 365 -41.77 9.44 -16.42
N ARG A 366 -40.54 9.57 -15.92
CA ARG A 366 -39.91 8.55 -15.08
C ARG A 366 -40.56 8.45 -13.71
N LEU A 367 -40.89 9.57 -13.07
CA LEU A 367 -41.64 9.53 -11.80
C LEU A 367 -43.05 8.96 -11.99
N LYS A 368 -43.73 9.29 -13.10
CA LYS A 368 -45.01 8.66 -13.45
C LYS A 368 -44.88 7.13 -13.59
N GLN A 369 -43.84 6.65 -14.27
CA GLN A 369 -43.55 5.22 -14.40
C GLN A 369 -43.33 4.56 -13.04
N VAL A 370 -42.57 5.20 -12.14
CA VAL A 370 -42.35 4.72 -10.76
C VAL A 370 -43.67 4.51 -10.02
N LEU A 371 -44.52 5.53 -10.01
CA LEU A 371 -45.76 5.52 -9.26
C LEU A 371 -46.78 4.52 -9.84
N LEU A 372 -46.84 4.39 -11.17
CA LEU A 372 -47.66 3.36 -11.82
C LEU A 372 -47.18 1.94 -11.48
N ASN A 373 -45.87 1.69 -11.41
CA ASN A 373 -45.33 0.39 -11.01
C ASN A 373 -45.68 0.04 -9.54
N LEU A 374 -45.67 1.03 -8.65
CA LEU A 374 -46.08 0.81 -7.25
C LEU A 374 -47.58 0.55 -7.13
N ILE A 375 -48.41 1.25 -7.89
CA ILE A 375 -49.87 0.99 -7.94
C ILE A 375 -50.15 -0.40 -8.51
N ASP A 376 -49.50 -0.78 -9.61
CA ASP A 376 -49.67 -2.10 -10.22
C ASP A 376 -49.32 -3.23 -9.24
N ASN A 377 -48.26 -3.05 -8.45
CA ASN A 377 -47.94 -3.96 -7.34
C ASN A 377 -49.04 -3.99 -6.27
N ALA A 378 -49.49 -2.84 -5.79
CA ALA A 378 -50.56 -2.76 -4.80
C ALA A 378 -51.87 -3.41 -5.31
N ILE A 379 -52.18 -3.28 -6.60
CA ILE A 379 -53.34 -3.93 -7.23
C ILE A 379 -53.16 -5.45 -7.25
N LYS A 380 -52.01 -5.94 -7.74
CA LYS A 380 -51.75 -7.39 -7.91
C LYS A 380 -51.65 -8.16 -6.60
N TYR A 381 -51.14 -7.54 -5.54
CA TYR A 381 -50.82 -8.19 -4.28
C TYR A 381 -51.80 -7.89 -3.13
N SER A 382 -52.97 -7.33 -3.45
CA SER A 382 -54.06 -7.14 -2.48
C SER A 382 -55.35 -7.76 -2.95
N ASP A 383 -56.24 -8.08 -2.01
CA ASP A 383 -57.56 -8.65 -2.31
C ASP A 383 -58.46 -7.65 -3.05
N SER A 384 -59.42 -8.14 -3.84
CA SER A 384 -60.37 -7.29 -4.54
C SER A 384 -61.17 -6.42 -3.56
N GLY A 385 -61.22 -5.10 -3.84
CA GLY A 385 -61.97 -4.13 -3.02
C GLY A 385 -61.18 -3.49 -1.87
N THR A 386 -59.93 -3.90 -1.64
CA THR A 386 -59.03 -3.20 -0.68
C THR A 386 -58.60 -1.84 -1.23
N PRO A 387 -58.60 -0.77 -0.41
CA PRO A 387 -58.20 0.56 -0.84
C PRO A 387 -56.68 0.67 -0.99
N ILE A 388 -56.24 1.55 -1.89
CA ILE A 388 -54.84 1.97 -1.99
C ILE A 388 -54.78 3.44 -1.53
N ASN A 389 -53.84 3.75 -0.63
CA ASN A 389 -53.71 5.09 -0.06
C ASN A 389 -52.38 5.73 -0.47
N PHE A 390 -52.48 6.91 -1.09
CA PHE A 390 -51.34 7.77 -1.40
C PHE A 390 -51.15 8.80 -0.29
N LYS A 391 -49.97 8.84 0.33
CA LYS A 391 -49.61 9.92 1.25
C LYS A 391 -48.53 10.78 0.63
N LEU A 392 -48.77 12.08 0.58
CA LEU A 392 -47.78 13.06 0.16
C LEU A 392 -47.51 14.00 1.32
N CYS A 393 -46.26 14.06 1.78
CA CYS A 393 -45.84 15.02 2.79
C CYS A 393 -44.45 15.61 2.52
N GLN A 394 -44.20 16.79 3.08
CA GLN A 394 -42.88 17.41 3.07
C GLN A 394 -42.23 17.20 4.45
N LEU A 395 -41.01 16.69 4.47
CA LEU A 395 -40.24 16.50 5.69
C LEU A 395 -38.84 17.11 5.51
N GLN A 396 -38.60 18.25 6.16
CA GLN A 396 -37.38 19.05 6.00
C GLN A 396 -37.16 19.41 4.51
N ASP A 397 -35.98 19.07 3.97
CA ASP A 397 -35.57 19.34 2.58
C ASP A 397 -35.95 18.21 1.61
N LYS A 398 -36.98 17.41 1.96
CA LYS A 398 -37.39 16.26 1.16
C LYS A 398 -38.91 16.17 0.99
N ALA A 399 -39.34 15.80 -0.20
CA ALA A 399 -40.68 15.34 -0.49
C ALA A 399 -40.79 13.83 -0.26
N ILE A 400 -41.80 13.40 0.49
CA ILE A 400 -42.07 12.01 0.82
C ILE A 400 -43.38 11.59 0.15
N ILE A 401 -43.32 10.54 -0.66
CA ILE A 401 -44.48 9.91 -1.31
C ILE A 401 -44.60 8.50 -0.75
N GLN A 402 -45.74 8.15 -0.16
CA GLN A 402 -46.01 6.80 0.32
C GLN A 402 -47.16 6.18 -0.48
N VAL A 403 -46.96 4.94 -0.92
CA VAL A 403 -47.99 4.10 -1.53
C VAL A 403 -48.27 2.96 -0.55
N CYS A 404 -49.46 2.99 0.05
CA CYS A 404 -49.88 2.03 1.07
C CYS A 404 -50.95 1.10 0.50
N ASP A 405 -50.72 -0.20 0.66
CA ASP A 405 -51.68 -1.26 0.35
C ASP A 405 -52.04 -2.07 1.61
N GLU A 406 -53.22 -2.69 1.59
CA GLU A 406 -53.69 -3.65 2.61
C GLU A 406 -53.62 -5.08 2.06
N GLY A 407 -52.53 -5.39 1.35
CA GLY A 407 -52.36 -6.67 0.67
C GLY A 407 -51.79 -7.80 1.54
N TYR A 408 -51.30 -8.84 0.87
CA TYR A 408 -50.73 -10.02 1.55
C TYR A 408 -49.52 -9.71 2.43
N GLY A 409 -48.86 -8.56 2.21
CA GLY A 409 -47.62 -8.17 2.87
C GLY A 409 -46.41 -9.03 2.45
N ILE A 410 -45.24 -8.64 2.94
CA ILE A 410 -43.94 -9.17 2.54
C ILE A 410 -43.20 -9.64 3.80
N PRO A 411 -42.81 -10.93 3.89
CA PRO A 411 -42.04 -11.41 5.03
C PRO A 411 -40.70 -10.67 5.17
N LEU A 412 -40.28 -10.42 6.41
CA LEU A 412 -39.10 -9.59 6.72
C LEU A 412 -37.84 -10.02 5.95
N GLN A 413 -37.61 -11.32 5.79
CA GLN A 413 -36.45 -11.87 5.08
C GLN A 413 -36.37 -11.49 3.59
N HIS A 414 -37.50 -11.11 2.98
CA HIS A 414 -37.56 -10.76 1.56
C HIS A 414 -37.48 -9.25 1.33
N GLN A 415 -37.79 -8.41 2.32
CA GLN A 415 -37.93 -6.96 2.16
C GLN A 415 -36.64 -6.27 1.68
N ALA A 416 -35.46 -6.79 2.02
CA ALA A 416 -34.18 -6.27 1.51
C ALA A 416 -33.95 -6.62 0.03
N ARG A 417 -34.56 -7.69 -0.45
CA ARG A 417 -34.31 -8.30 -1.76
C ARG A 417 -35.38 -8.00 -2.81
N ILE A 418 -36.55 -7.47 -2.41
CA ILE A 418 -37.64 -7.18 -3.37
C ILE A 418 -37.28 -6.15 -4.45
N PHE A 419 -36.22 -5.37 -4.25
CA PHE A 419 -35.70 -4.44 -5.25
C PHE A 419 -34.60 -5.07 -6.15
N GLU A 420 -34.21 -6.33 -5.91
CA GLU A 420 -33.33 -7.10 -6.80
C GLU A 420 -34.06 -7.45 -8.11
N ARG A 421 -33.30 -7.54 -9.21
CA ARG A 421 -33.86 -7.87 -10.53
C ARG A 421 -34.36 -9.31 -10.56
N PHE A 422 -35.51 -9.51 -11.20
CA PHE A 422 -36.16 -10.81 -11.35
C PHE A 422 -36.55 -11.48 -10.03
N TYR A 423 -36.42 -10.78 -8.91
CA TYR A 423 -36.71 -11.34 -7.60
C TYR A 423 -38.21 -11.35 -7.33
N ARG A 424 -38.69 -12.49 -6.80
CA ARG A 424 -40.10 -12.70 -6.44
C ARG A 424 -40.16 -13.51 -5.14
N VAL A 425 -41.13 -13.22 -4.29
CA VAL A 425 -41.29 -13.84 -2.97
C VAL A 425 -41.80 -15.29 -3.07
N ASP A 426 -42.69 -15.59 -4.02
CA ASP A 426 -43.23 -16.93 -4.27
C ASP A 426 -43.13 -17.34 -5.74
N GLU A 427 -42.46 -18.44 -6.04
CA GLU A 427 -42.37 -19.04 -7.38
C GLU A 427 -43.61 -19.86 -7.77
N SER A 428 -44.43 -20.30 -6.82
CA SER A 428 -45.59 -21.20 -7.07
C SER A 428 -46.89 -20.47 -7.46
N ARG A 429 -47.07 -19.21 -7.06
CA ARG A 429 -48.17 -18.32 -7.51
C ARG A 429 -47.85 -17.59 -8.84
N SER A 430 -46.73 -17.94 -9.46
CA SER A 430 -46.09 -17.19 -10.55
C SER A 430 -46.91 -17.08 -11.83
N HIS A 431 -47.74 -18.07 -12.14
CA HIS A 431 -48.59 -18.10 -13.34
C HIS A 431 -49.89 -17.29 -13.20
N ALA A 432 -50.40 -17.06 -11.99
CA ALA A 432 -51.70 -16.42 -11.79
C ALA A 432 -51.64 -14.88 -11.63
N THR A 433 -50.52 -14.33 -11.15
CA THR A 433 -50.41 -12.91 -10.75
C THR A 433 -49.62 -12.02 -11.70
N GLY A 434 -49.01 -12.56 -12.76
CA GLY A 434 -48.41 -11.78 -13.86
C GLY A 434 -47.40 -10.70 -13.44
N GLY A 435 -46.13 -11.06 -13.24
CA GLY A 435 -45.08 -10.11 -12.88
C GLY A 435 -43.70 -10.55 -13.33
N SER A 436 -42.91 -9.61 -13.86
CA SER A 436 -41.55 -9.83 -14.36
C SER A 436 -40.48 -9.93 -13.27
N GLY A 437 -40.77 -9.41 -12.07
CA GLY A 437 -39.76 -9.14 -11.05
C GLY A 437 -38.84 -7.95 -11.39
N LEU A 438 -39.18 -7.14 -12.40
CA LEU A 438 -38.42 -5.95 -12.79
C LEU A 438 -39.05 -4.63 -12.29
N GLY A 439 -40.35 -4.63 -11.95
CA GLY A 439 -41.06 -3.40 -11.59
C GLY A 439 -40.41 -2.64 -10.42
N LEU A 440 -40.11 -3.33 -9.31
CA LEU A 440 -39.48 -2.72 -8.14
C LEU A 440 -38.01 -2.36 -8.35
N SER A 441 -37.26 -3.14 -9.14
CA SER A 441 -35.88 -2.77 -9.47
C SER A 441 -35.84 -1.50 -10.33
N ILE A 442 -36.76 -1.34 -11.28
CA ILE A 442 -36.94 -0.10 -12.05
C ILE A 442 -37.30 1.06 -11.14
N VAL A 443 -38.23 0.86 -10.20
CA VAL A 443 -38.58 1.90 -9.21
C VAL A 443 -37.33 2.40 -8.48
N LYS A 444 -36.53 1.48 -7.95
CA LYS A 444 -35.29 1.82 -7.26
C LYS A 444 -34.33 2.59 -8.16
N THR A 445 -34.03 2.05 -9.34
CA THR A 445 -33.11 2.65 -10.30
C THR A 445 -33.52 4.05 -10.75
N LEU A 446 -34.81 4.29 -11.04
CA LEU A 446 -35.30 5.60 -11.46
C LEU A 446 -35.29 6.62 -10.32
N ILE A 447 -35.68 6.23 -9.10
CA ILE A 447 -35.65 7.12 -7.94
C ILE A 447 -34.22 7.48 -7.55
N GLU A 448 -33.30 6.51 -7.51
CA GLU A 448 -31.88 6.76 -7.23
C GLU A 448 -31.25 7.65 -8.31
N GLY A 449 -31.59 7.42 -9.59
CA GLY A 449 -31.13 8.26 -10.69
C GLY A 449 -31.65 9.71 -10.65
N MET A 450 -32.80 9.96 -10.01
CA MET A 450 -33.29 11.30 -9.71
C MET A 450 -32.72 11.89 -8.39
N GLY A 451 -31.79 11.20 -7.74
CA GLY A 451 -31.17 11.63 -6.47
C GLY A 451 -32.00 11.35 -5.22
N GLY A 452 -33.04 10.53 -5.33
CA GLY A 452 -33.90 10.12 -4.23
C GLY A 452 -33.54 8.77 -3.62
N SER A 453 -34.41 8.27 -2.74
CA SER A 453 -34.32 6.93 -2.16
C SER A 453 -35.69 6.28 -2.04
N VAL A 454 -35.75 4.94 -2.15
CA VAL A 454 -36.97 4.15 -1.94
C VAL A 454 -36.76 3.12 -0.83
N SER A 455 -37.79 2.91 -0.01
CA SER A 455 -37.81 1.88 1.05
C SER A 455 -39.17 1.22 1.16
N VAL A 456 -39.23 0.04 1.78
CA VAL A 456 -40.47 -0.67 2.07
C VAL A 456 -40.58 -0.91 3.58
N GLN A 457 -41.79 -0.80 4.10
CA GLN A 457 -42.18 -1.33 5.41
C GLN A 457 -43.39 -2.22 5.18
N SER A 458 -43.31 -3.48 5.59
CA SER A 458 -44.40 -4.43 5.38
C SER A 458 -44.46 -5.45 6.51
N LYS A 459 -45.67 -5.97 6.74
CA LYS A 459 -45.90 -7.07 7.65
C LYS A 459 -46.85 -8.06 6.98
N LEU A 460 -46.52 -9.34 7.10
CA LEU A 460 -47.28 -10.42 6.47
C LEU A 460 -48.73 -10.38 6.98
N GLY A 461 -49.69 -10.31 6.05
CA GLY A 461 -51.13 -10.21 6.32
C GLY A 461 -51.66 -8.80 6.63
N GLU A 462 -50.80 -7.78 6.67
CA GLU A 462 -51.19 -6.39 6.99
C GLU A 462 -50.90 -5.40 5.86
N GLY A 463 -50.34 -5.87 4.74
CA GLY A 463 -50.00 -5.05 3.58
C GLY A 463 -48.60 -4.45 3.58
N SER A 464 -48.37 -3.50 2.68
CA SER A 464 -47.05 -2.88 2.45
C SER A 464 -47.14 -1.37 2.29
N ILE A 465 -46.10 -0.69 2.74
CA ILE A 465 -45.90 0.76 2.59
C ILE A 465 -44.60 0.97 1.84
N PHE A 466 -44.70 1.39 0.59
CA PHE A 466 -43.55 1.83 -0.20
C PHE A 466 -43.38 3.33 -0.01
N THR A 467 -42.20 3.74 0.46
CA THR A 467 -41.86 5.15 0.72
C THR A 467 -40.79 5.60 -0.25
N ILE A 468 -41.09 6.62 -1.04
CA ILE A 468 -40.17 7.36 -1.91
C ILE A 468 -39.81 8.68 -1.22
N SER A 469 -38.53 9.03 -1.25
CA SER A 469 -38.01 10.29 -0.75
C SER A 469 -37.24 10.99 -1.86
N LEU A 470 -37.65 12.20 -2.23
CA LEU A 470 -37.02 13.04 -3.24
C LEU A 470 -36.49 14.34 -2.61
N PRO A 471 -35.31 14.84 -3.01
CA PRO A 471 -34.85 16.16 -2.59
C PRO A 471 -35.74 17.26 -3.19
N LEU A 472 -36.01 18.31 -2.40
CA LEU A 472 -36.71 19.52 -2.86
C LEU A 472 -35.82 20.39 -3.76
#